data_AF-A0A7C1LPS1-F1
#
_entry.id   AF-A0A7C1LPS1-F1
#
_cell.length_a   1.000
_cell.length_b   1.000
_cell.length_c   1.000
_cell.angle_alpha   90.00
_cell.angle_beta   90.00
_cell.angle_gamma   90.00
#
_symmetry.space_group_name_H-M   'P 1'
#
loop_
_entity.id
_entity.type
_entity.pdbx_description
1 polymer ?
#
loop_
_entity_poly.entity_id
_entity_poly.type
_entity_poly.pdbx_seq_one_letter_code
_entity_poly.pdbx_strand_id
1 'polypeptide(L)'
;TKIKLKVANLYSIIATKGFAFNERGSEKDAYDIYWLFKNHPKGEAGVIKELSRQTNNKLFIQALNLIKESFKNLDSLGPVAVANFFEPSEAEEREIIQRDSYETINRIMKYLKI
;
A
#
# COMPACT_ATOMS: atom_id res chain seq x y z
N THR A 1 -18.58 22.43 -16.16
CA THR A 1 -17.22 22.69 -16.68
C THR A 1 -16.38 21.43 -16.57
N LYS A 2 -15.66 21.01 -17.63
CA LYS A 2 -14.73 19.86 -17.59
C LYS A 2 -13.29 20.38 -17.53
N ILE A 3 -12.49 19.90 -16.58
CA ILE A 3 -11.06 20.24 -16.43
C ILE A 3 -10.23 19.00 -16.74
N LYS A 4 -9.10 19.17 -17.43
CA LYS A 4 -8.12 18.10 -17.68
C LYS A 4 -6.93 18.28 -16.74
N LEU A 5 -6.64 17.25 -15.94
CA LEU A 5 -5.50 17.23 -15.02
C LEU A 5 -4.54 16.11 -15.44
N LYS A 6 -3.24 16.37 -15.35
CA LYS A 6 -2.21 15.33 -15.46
C LYS A 6 -1.90 14.83 -14.06
N VAL A 7 -2.12 13.55 -13.82
CA VAL A 7 -1.93 12.90 -12.51
C VAL A 7 -0.90 11.78 -12.67
N ALA A 8 -0.05 11.61 -11.66
CA ALA A 8 0.88 10.48 -11.61
C ALA A 8 0.11 9.14 -11.66
N ASN A 9 0.68 8.14 -12.30
CA ASN A 9 0.10 6.81 -12.33
C ASN A 9 0.33 6.06 -10.99
N LEU A 10 -0.38 4.95 -10.81
CA LEU A 10 -0.30 4.14 -9.59
C LEU A 10 1.14 3.70 -9.29
N TYR A 11 1.87 3.25 -10.31
CA TYR A 11 3.27 2.85 -10.20
C TYR A 11 4.15 3.93 -9.55
N SER A 12 4.10 5.16 -10.06
CA SER A 12 4.92 6.27 -9.56
C SER A 12 4.54 6.64 -8.14
N ILE A 13 3.24 6.66 -7.83
CA ILE A 13 2.74 6.95 -6.48
C ILE A 13 3.26 5.90 -5.49
N ILE A 14 3.12 4.61 -5.80
CA ILE A 14 3.55 3.51 -4.93
C ILE A 14 5.06 3.48 -4.76
N ALA A 15 5.84 3.73 -5.81
CA ALA A 15 7.29 3.84 -5.72
C ALA A 15 7.69 4.92 -4.71
N THR A 16 7.16 6.15 -4.86
CA THR A 16 7.48 7.27 -3.97
C THR A 16 6.97 7.02 -2.54
N LYS A 17 5.77 6.47 -2.39
CA LYS A 17 5.19 6.16 -1.07
C LYS A 17 5.96 5.07 -0.35
N GLY A 18 6.44 4.04 -1.04
CA GLY A 18 7.23 2.96 -0.42
C GLY A 18 8.52 3.47 0.20
N PHE A 19 9.28 4.30 -0.51
CA PHE A 19 10.48 4.93 0.04
C PHE A 19 10.15 5.90 1.18
N ALA A 20 9.18 6.80 0.96
CA ALA A 20 8.82 7.79 1.96
C ALA A 20 8.31 7.15 3.26
N PHE A 21 7.46 6.12 3.16
CA PHE A 21 6.96 5.42 4.33
C PHE A 21 8.09 4.75 5.11
N ASN A 22 9.04 4.11 4.43
CA ASN A 22 10.20 3.52 5.08
C ASN A 22 11.09 4.55 5.80
N GLU A 23 11.22 5.77 5.28
CA GLU A 23 12.06 6.81 5.88
C GLU A 23 11.44 7.47 7.12
N ARG A 24 10.12 7.75 7.09
CA ARG A 24 9.45 8.53 8.15
C ARG A 24 8.36 7.80 8.93
N GLY A 25 7.97 6.60 8.51
CA GLY A 25 6.97 5.78 9.21
C GLY A 25 5.59 6.43 9.34
N SER A 26 5.23 7.36 8.45
CA SER A 26 4.00 8.14 8.57
C SER A 26 2.74 7.30 8.36
N GLU A 27 1.78 7.42 9.29
CA GLU A 27 0.46 6.79 9.25
C GLU A 27 -0.30 7.07 7.96
N LYS A 28 -0.21 8.30 7.45
CA LYS A 28 -0.84 8.70 6.19
C LYS A 28 -0.26 7.96 4.99
N ASP A 29 1.05 7.71 4.93
CA ASP A 29 1.63 6.98 3.79
C ASP A 29 1.24 5.50 3.81
N ALA A 30 1.21 4.88 5.00
CA ALA A 30 0.72 3.52 5.17
C ALA A 30 -0.73 3.40 4.70
N TYR A 31 -1.58 4.34 5.12
CA TYR A 31 -2.97 4.43 4.70
C TYR A 31 -3.10 4.61 3.19
N ASP A 32 -2.37 5.55 2.58
CA ASP A 32 -2.45 5.81 1.13
C ASP A 32 -2.09 4.56 0.32
N ILE A 33 -1.04 3.82 0.72
CA ILE A 33 -0.65 2.55 0.05
C ILE A 33 -1.77 1.52 0.15
N TYR A 34 -2.26 1.27 1.38
CA TYR A 34 -3.35 0.33 1.62
C TYR A 34 -4.62 0.72 0.85
N TRP A 35 -5.02 1.99 0.91
CA TRP A 35 -6.23 2.49 0.31
C TRP A 35 -6.20 2.39 -1.22
N LEU A 36 -5.08 2.74 -1.85
CA LEU A 36 -4.91 2.64 -3.31
C LEU A 36 -5.00 1.19 -3.78
N PHE A 37 -4.54 0.24 -2.97
CA PHE A 37 -4.61 -1.18 -3.29
C PHE A 37 -6.02 -1.73 -3.10
N LYS A 38 -6.64 -1.41 -1.96
CA LYS A 38 -7.99 -1.88 -1.59
C LYS A 38 -9.07 -1.31 -2.52
N ASN A 39 -8.99 -0.03 -2.86
CA ASN A 39 -10.05 0.72 -3.54
C ASN A 39 -9.75 1.01 -5.02
N HIS A 40 -8.80 0.29 -5.61
CA HIS A 40 -8.52 0.42 -7.03
C HIS A 40 -9.80 0.17 -7.86
N PRO A 41 -10.16 1.00 -8.87
CA PRO A 41 -11.44 0.88 -9.58
C PRO A 41 -11.66 -0.45 -10.33
N LYS A 42 -10.57 -1.18 -10.58
CA LYS A 42 -10.58 -2.52 -11.20
C LYS A 42 -10.28 -3.64 -10.18
N GLY A 43 -10.40 -3.33 -8.89
CA GLY A 43 -10.01 -4.18 -7.78
C GLY A 43 -8.54 -4.56 -7.80
N GLU A 44 -8.23 -5.59 -7.03
CA GLU A 44 -6.88 -6.15 -6.86
C GLU A 44 -6.23 -6.57 -8.19
N ALA A 45 -6.99 -7.19 -9.09
CA ALA A 45 -6.51 -7.58 -10.41
C ALA A 45 -6.04 -6.36 -11.23
N GLY A 46 -6.67 -5.21 -11.04
CA GLY A 46 -6.24 -3.94 -11.62
C GLY A 46 -4.88 -3.49 -11.10
N VAL A 47 -4.68 -3.52 -9.77
CA VAL A 47 -3.41 -3.18 -9.13
C VAL A 47 -2.30 -4.07 -9.66
N ILE A 48 -2.50 -5.39 -9.63
CA ILE A 48 -1.50 -6.37 -10.09
C ILE A 48 -1.17 -6.12 -11.57
N LYS A 49 -2.16 -5.90 -12.43
CA LYS A 49 -1.94 -5.63 -13.85
C LYS A 49 -1.15 -4.34 -14.10
N GLU A 50 -1.39 -3.29 -13.33
CA GLU A 50 -0.71 -2.01 -13.49
C GLU A 50 0.73 -2.07 -12.98
N LEU A 51 0.96 -2.68 -11.82
CA LEU A 51 2.27 -2.77 -11.19
C LEU A 51 3.18 -3.84 -11.84
N SER A 52 2.63 -4.99 -12.26
CA SER A 52 3.41 -6.07 -12.90
C SER A 52 4.15 -5.64 -14.17
N ARG A 53 3.69 -4.59 -14.85
CA ARG A 53 4.35 -4.05 -16.05
C ARG A 53 5.70 -3.41 -15.78
N GLN A 54 6.01 -3.11 -14.52
CA GLN A 54 7.17 -2.33 -14.11
C GLN A 54 8.14 -3.11 -13.21
N THR A 55 7.97 -4.43 -13.10
CA THR A 55 8.81 -5.29 -12.25
C THR A 55 10.26 -5.43 -12.73
N ASN A 56 10.60 -4.94 -13.92
CA ASN A 56 11.98 -4.85 -14.39
C ASN A 56 12.72 -3.61 -13.83
N ASN A 57 12.01 -2.66 -13.20
CA ASN A 57 12.63 -1.48 -12.62
C ASN A 57 13.13 -1.78 -11.19
N LYS A 58 14.45 -1.79 -11.00
CA LYS A 58 15.10 -2.09 -9.72
C LYS A 58 14.64 -1.18 -8.57
N LEU A 59 14.46 0.12 -8.82
CA LEU A 59 14.00 1.06 -7.79
C LEU A 59 12.58 0.76 -7.36
N PHE A 60 11.72 0.35 -8.30
CA PHE A 60 10.36 -0.01 -7.97
C PHE A 60 10.29 -1.33 -7.19
N ILE A 61 11.05 -2.33 -7.60
CA ILE A 61 11.19 -3.58 -6.83
C ILE A 61 11.70 -3.30 -5.41
N GLN A 62 12.67 -2.40 -5.27
CA GLN A 62 13.13 -1.98 -3.94
C GLN A 62 11.99 -1.33 -3.14
N ALA A 63 11.23 -0.40 -3.71
CA ALA A 63 10.10 0.21 -3.04
C ALA A 63 9.04 -0.83 -2.59
N LEU A 64 8.72 -1.80 -3.44
CA LEU A 64 7.80 -2.89 -3.09
C LEU A 64 8.34 -3.77 -1.95
N ASN A 65 9.65 -4.05 -1.93
CA ASN A 65 10.28 -4.76 -0.81
C ASN A 65 10.20 -3.97 0.50
N LEU A 66 10.44 -2.65 0.46
CA LEU A 66 10.30 -1.80 1.65
C LEU A 66 8.87 -1.80 2.20
N ILE A 67 7.87 -1.77 1.31
CA ILE A 67 6.47 -1.92 1.69
C ILE A 67 6.23 -3.32 2.29
N LYS A 68 6.69 -4.39 1.62
CA LYS A 68 6.52 -5.76 2.10
C LYS A 68 7.12 -5.95 3.49
N GLU A 69 8.32 -5.45 3.74
CA GLU A 69 8.97 -5.51 5.06
C GLU A 69 8.18 -4.75 6.13
N SER A 70 7.63 -3.59 5.78
CA SER A 70 6.81 -2.80 6.70
C SER A 70 5.47 -3.47 7.03
N PHE A 71 5.00 -4.39 6.18
CA PHE A 71 3.74 -5.14 6.33
C PHE A 71 3.97 -6.64 6.59
N LYS A 72 5.15 -7.04 7.10
CA LYS A 72 5.51 -8.45 7.25
C LYS A 72 4.61 -9.25 8.20
N ASN A 73 4.12 -8.62 9.27
CA ASN A 73 3.27 -9.21 10.31
C ASN A 73 2.17 -8.21 10.75
N LEU A 74 1.15 -8.67 11.47
CA LEU A 74 0.05 -7.83 11.99
C LEU A 74 0.52 -6.70 12.93
N ASP A 75 1.59 -6.93 13.69
CA ASP A 75 2.19 -5.99 14.64
C ASP A 75 3.29 -5.12 14.01
N SER A 76 3.54 -5.26 12.70
CA SER A 76 4.53 -4.45 11.99
C SER A 76 4.05 -3.01 11.83
N LEU A 77 5.00 -2.11 11.57
CA LEU A 77 4.73 -0.67 11.44
C LEU A 77 3.60 -0.37 10.44
N GLY A 78 3.54 -1.06 9.30
CA GLY A 78 2.52 -0.87 8.26
C GLY A 78 1.08 -1.03 8.78
N PRO A 79 0.65 -2.25 9.17
CA PRO A 79 -0.71 -2.48 9.66
C PRO A 79 -1.06 -1.63 10.88
N VAL A 80 -0.12 -1.45 11.80
CA VAL A 80 -0.29 -0.58 12.98
C VAL A 80 -0.56 0.86 12.56
N ALA A 81 0.24 1.40 11.64
CA ALA A 81 0.12 2.77 11.16
C ALA A 81 -1.17 3.00 10.35
N VAL A 82 -1.64 1.99 9.59
CA VAL A 82 -2.96 2.05 8.93
C VAL A 82 -4.07 2.13 9.98
N ALA A 83 -4.05 1.26 10.98
CA ALA A 83 -5.08 1.26 12.02
C ALA A 83 -5.08 2.55 12.84
N ASN A 84 -3.90 3.09 13.16
CA ASN A 84 -3.80 4.38 13.83
C ASN A 84 -4.37 5.51 12.97
N PHE A 85 -4.12 5.52 11.65
CA PHE A 85 -4.68 6.54 10.76
C PHE A 85 -6.22 6.58 10.77
N PHE A 86 -6.87 5.43 10.94
CA PHE A 86 -8.34 5.35 11.03
C PHE A 86 -8.89 5.78 12.39
N GLU A 87 -8.06 5.82 13.43
CA GLU A 87 -8.44 6.16 14.81
C GLU A 87 -9.71 5.43 15.30
N PRO A 88 -9.81 4.09 15.16
CA PRO A 88 -10.99 3.35 15.59
C PRO A 88 -11.20 3.45 17.11
N SER A 89 -12.45 3.56 17.55
CA SER A 89 -12.77 3.68 18.98
C SER A 89 -12.71 2.34 19.71
N GLU A 90 -12.96 1.25 19.00
CA GLU A 90 -13.01 -0.11 19.56
C GLU A 90 -11.80 -0.95 19.18
N ALA A 91 -11.34 -1.79 20.11
CA ALA A 91 -10.20 -2.68 19.89
C ALA A 91 -10.45 -3.70 18.76
N GLU A 92 -11.69 -4.21 18.64
CA GLU A 92 -12.07 -5.15 17.59
C GLU A 92 -11.96 -4.52 16.19
N GLU A 93 -12.47 -3.30 16.02
CA GLU A 93 -12.36 -2.57 14.76
C GLU A 93 -10.89 -2.33 14.39
N ARG A 94 -10.07 -2.01 15.38
CA ARG A 94 -8.62 -1.86 15.20
C ARG A 94 -7.98 -3.14 14.67
N GLU A 95 -8.29 -4.29 15.26
CA GLU A 95 -7.77 -5.59 14.82
C GLU A 95 -8.22 -5.94 13.41
N ILE A 96 -9.47 -5.64 13.04
CA ILE A 96 -10.00 -5.84 11.70
C ILE A 96 -9.21 -5.02 10.67
N ILE A 97 -8.97 -3.74 10.94
CA ILE A 97 -8.23 -2.84 10.03
C ILE A 97 -6.77 -3.30 9.88
N GLN A 98 -6.12 -3.70 10.97
CA GLN A 98 -4.76 -4.23 10.91
C GLN A 98 -4.69 -5.49 10.06
N ARG A 99 -5.62 -6.44 10.28
CA ARG A 99 -5.65 -7.69 9.51
C ARG A 99 -5.95 -7.45 8.04
N ASP A 100 -6.93 -6.63 7.71
CA ASP A 100 -7.31 -6.37 6.32
C ASP A 100 -6.19 -5.65 5.55
N SER A 101 -5.50 -4.69 6.19
CA SER A 101 -4.35 -4.04 5.56
C SER A 101 -3.17 -4.99 5.37
N TYR A 102 -2.84 -5.80 6.39
CA TYR A 102 -1.84 -6.86 6.29
C TYR A 102 -2.13 -7.83 5.14
N GLU A 103 -3.34 -8.39 5.08
CA GLU A 103 -3.73 -9.38 4.09
C GLU A 103 -3.79 -8.79 2.68
N THR A 104 -4.31 -7.58 2.53
CA THR A 104 -4.39 -6.87 1.24
C THR A 104 -3.01 -6.64 0.65
N ILE A 105 -2.07 -6.07 1.43
CA ILE A 105 -0.71 -5.82 0.96
C ILE A 105 -0.01 -7.13 0.60
N ASN A 106 -0.01 -8.12 1.51
CA ASN A 106 0.74 -9.36 1.31
C ASN A 106 0.19 -10.20 0.16
N ARG A 107 -1.12 -10.19 -0.08
CA ARG A 107 -1.73 -10.89 -1.22
C ARG A 107 -1.24 -10.27 -2.54
N ILE A 108 -1.22 -8.94 -2.65
CA ILE A 108 -0.70 -8.25 -3.84
C ILE A 108 0.80 -8.53 -4.04
N MET A 109 1.61 -8.44 -2.99
CA MET A 109 3.05 -8.73 -3.07
C MET A 109 3.32 -10.16 -3.55
N LYS A 110 2.56 -11.14 -3.03
CA LYS A 110 2.63 -12.53 -3.48
C LYS A 110 2.33 -12.68 -4.98
N TYR A 111 1.31 -12.02 -5.50
CA TYR A 111 1.00 -12.05 -6.94
C TYR A 111 2.07 -11.36 -7.80
N LEU A 112 2.71 -10.31 -7.27
CA LEU A 112 3.81 -9.62 -7.94
C LEU A 112 5.16 -10.36 -7.82
N LYS A 113 5.21 -11.48 -7.08
CA LYS A 113 6.43 -12.26 -6.79
C LYS A 113 7.53 -11.45 -6.10
N ILE A 114 7.12 -10.54 -5.23
CA ILE A 114 8.00 -9.78 -4.32
C ILE A 114 8.16 -10.58 -3.04
#